data_AF-D9R2K6-F1
#
_entry.id   AF-D9R2K6-F1
#
_cell.length_a   1.000
_cell.length_b   1.000
_cell.length_c   1.000
_cell.angle_alpha   90.00
_cell.angle_beta   90.00
_cell.angle_gamma   90.00
#
_symmetry.space_group_name_H-M   'P 1'
#
loop_
_entity.id
_entity.type
_entity.pdbx_description
1 polymer ?
#
loop_
_entity_poly.entity_id
_entity_poly.type
_entity_poly.pdbx_seq_one_letter_code
_entity_poly.pdbx_strand_id
1 'polypeptide(L)'
;MAVKNKRIITVLLVIAFLIAAVPLFARKGAEFGGSDDAGSQMISEIQGSEYEPWFTPVMETFIQGELPGEVESLLFCVQTGIGVGVLAFFLGRFVERKKWQEKGK
;
A
#
# COMPACT_ATOMS: atom_id res chain seq x y z
N MET A 1 -1.61 -6.82 32.26
CA MET A 1 -1.38 -5.36 32.07
C MET A 1 -1.73 -4.95 30.62
N ALA A 2 -3.01 -4.92 30.22
CA ALA A 2 -3.42 -4.79 28.80
C ALA A 2 -4.50 -3.73 28.48
N VAL A 3 -5.01 -3.01 29.48
CA VAL A 3 -6.19 -2.12 29.31
C VAL A 3 -5.81 -0.71 28.82
N LYS A 4 -4.57 -0.26 29.05
CA LYS A 4 -4.15 1.13 28.79
C LYS A 4 -3.96 1.48 27.30
N ASN A 5 -3.71 0.47 26.45
CA ASN A 5 -3.34 0.71 25.04
C ASN A 5 -4.53 0.66 24.06
N LYS A 6 -5.69 0.12 24.46
CA LYS A 6 -6.85 -0.01 23.57
C LYS A 6 -7.34 1.35 23.05
N ARG A 7 -7.40 2.37 23.91
CA ARG A 7 -7.77 3.73 23.50
C ARG A 7 -6.80 4.31 22.47
N ILE A 8 -5.49 4.12 22.69
CA ILE A 8 -4.45 4.61 21.77
C ILE A 8 -4.56 3.89 20.41
N ILE A 9 -4.74 2.57 20.41
CA ILE A 9 -4.93 1.78 19.18
C ILE A 9 -6.18 2.24 18.43
N THR A 10 -7.30 2.43 19.13
CA THR A 10 -8.54 2.93 18.49
C THR A 10 -8.34 4.31 17.88
N VAL A 11 -7.69 5.24 18.58
CA VAL A 11 -7.39 6.58 18.05
C VAL A 11 -6.48 6.49 16.83
N LEU A 12 -5.43 5.65 16.86
CA LEU A 12 -4.53 5.46 15.72
C LEU A 12 -5.25 4.87 14.50
N LEU A 13 -6.14 3.90 14.69
CA LEU A 13 -6.94 3.33 13.60
C LEU A 13 -7.91 4.36 13.00
N VAL A 14 -8.52 5.20 13.83
CA VAL A 14 -9.38 6.30 13.35
C VAL A 14 -8.56 7.31 12.55
N ILE A 15 -7.37 7.70 13.03
CA ILE A 15 -6.48 8.61 12.29
C ILE A 15 -6.07 8.01 10.95
N ALA A 16 -5.65 6.74 10.91
CA ALA A 16 -5.29 6.05 9.68
C ALA A 16 -6.46 6.01 8.69
N PHE A 17 -7.67 5.71 9.17
CA PHE A 17 -8.88 5.75 8.36
C PHE A 17 -9.17 7.16 7.81
N LEU A 18 -9.04 8.19 8.64
CA LEU A 18 -9.25 9.58 8.20
C LEU A 18 -8.22 10.00 7.15
N ILE A 19 -6.94 9.62 7.29
CA ILE A 19 -5.91 9.90 6.28
C ILE A 19 -6.27 9.27 4.93
N ALA A 20 -6.83 8.05 4.93
CA ALA A 20 -7.26 7.38 3.70
C ALA A 20 -8.58 7.96 3.13
N ALA A 21 -9.55 8.28 3.99
CA ALA A 21 -10.89 8.67 3.58
C ALA A 21 -11.01 10.14 3.20
N VAL A 22 -10.35 11.05 3.93
CA VAL A 22 -10.46 12.51 3.72
C VAL A 22 -10.10 12.92 2.28
N PRO A 23 -9.01 12.43 1.66
CA PRO A 23 -8.67 12.77 0.27
C PRO A 23 -9.74 12.35 -0.74
N LEU A 24 -10.38 11.19 -0.55
CA LEU A 24 -11.43 10.68 -1.43
C LEU A 24 -12.66 11.61 -1.49
N PHE A 25 -12.99 12.27 -0.38
CA PHE A 25 -14.13 13.19 -0.31
C PHE A 25 -13.75 14.65 -0.57
N ALA A 26 -12.52 15.06 -0.26
CA ALA A 26 -12.03 16.43 -0.46
C ALA A 26 -11.64 16.70 -1.93
N ARG A 27 -11.21 15.66 -2.66
CA ARG A 27 -10.79 15.73 -4.07
C ARG A 27 -11.72 14.89 -4.96
N LYS A 28 -13.01 15.27 -4.98
CA LYS A 28 -14.00 14.62 -5.85
C LYS A 28 -13.62 14.84 -7.31
N GLY A 29 -13.20 13.78 -7.99
CA GLY A 29 -12.78 13.80 -9.40
C GLY A 29 -11.28 13.99 -9.63
N ALA A 30 -10.43 13.89 -8.61
CA ALA A 30 -9.00 13.72 -8.85
C ALA A 30 -8.74 12.33 -9.43
N GLU A 31 -7.94 12.26 -10.49
CA GLU A 31 -7.38 11.00 -10.97
C GLU A 31 -6.43 10.48 -9.91
N PHE A 32 -6.85 9.42 -9.20
CA PHE A 32 -5.99 8.67 -8.31
C PHE A 32 -5.11 7.76 -9.18
N GLY A 33 -4.07 8.35 -9.76
CA GLY A 33 -3.02 7.66 -10.50
C GLY A 33 -1.94 7.10 -9.58
N GLY A 34 -1.03 6.30 -10.16
CA GLY A 34 0.15 5.82 -9.46
C GLY A 34 1.08 6.97 -9.05
N SER A 35 1.98 6.72 -8.09
CA SER A 35 3.05 7.68 -7.77
C SER A 35 3.93 7.99 -8.98
N ASP A 36 4.07 7.01 -9.86
CA ASP A 36 4.99 7.05 -10.99
C ASP A 36 4.41 7.92 -12.12
N ASP A 37 3.08 7.90 -12.31
CA ASP A 37 2.35 8.81 -13.21
C ASP A 37 2.50 10.28 -12.79
N ALA A 38 2.39 10.57 -11.49
CA ALA A 38 2.56 11.92 -10.98
C ALA A 38 4.00 12.44 -11.18
N GLY A 39 4.98 11.54 -11.14
CA GLY A 39 6.39 11.86 -11.39
C GLY A 39 6.66 12.19 -12.86
N SER A 40 6.18 11.35 -13.79
CA SER A 40 6.39 11.53 -15.24
C SER A 40 5.72 12.80 -15.78
N GLN A 41 4.54 13.16 -15.28
CA GLN A 41 3.84 14.40 -15.65
C GLN A 41 4.62 15.65 -15.23
N MET A 42 5.10 15.69 -13.98
CA MET A 42 5.86 16.82 -13.47
C MET A 42 7.20 16.99 -14.21
N ILE A 43 7.87 15.89 -14.56
CA ILE A 43 9.12 15.96 -15.34
C ILE A 43 8.84 16.50 -16.74
N SER A 44 7.76 16.05 -17.39
CA SER A 44 7.36 16.55 -18.71
C SER A 44 7.06 18.06 -18.69
N GLU A 45 6.43 18.57 -17.63
CA GLU A 45 6.18 20.01 -17.44
C GLU A 45 7.48 20.83 -17.26
N ILE A 46 8.45 20.31 -16.49
CA ILE A 46 9.72 20.99 -16.22
C ILE A 46 10.64 20.98 -17.46
N GLN A 47 10.66 19.86 -18.18
CA GLN A 47 11.61 19.63 -19.27
C GLN A 47 11.10 20.16 -20.62
N GLY A 48 9.79 20.40 -20.77
CA GLY A 48 9.17 20.92 -21.99
C GLY A 48 9.15 19.92 -23.16
N SER A 49 9.49 18.67 -22.90
CA SER A 49 9.46 17.53 -23.82
C SER A 49 8.87 16.32 -23.10
N GLU A 50 8.25 15.40 -23.85
CA GLU A 50 7.73 14.15 -23.30
C GLU A 50 8.84 13.39 -22.56
N TYR A 51 8.55 12.97 -21.32
CA TYR A 51 9.51 12.24 -20.49
C TYR A 51 9.66 10.80 -20.97
N GLU A 52 10.89 10.42 -21.30
CA GLU A 52 11.26 9.03 -21.62
C GLU A 52 11.70 8.31 -20.33
N PRO A 53 11.02 7.22 -19.93
CA PRO A 53 11.39 6.44 -18.74
C PRO A 53 12.78 5.84 -18.86
N TRP A 54 13.67 6.12 -17.90
CA TRP A 54 15.01 5.52 -17.83
C TRP A 54 15.00 4.04 -17.40
N PHE A 55 13.83 3.52 -17.00
CA PHE A 55 13.64 2.15 -16.57
C PHE A 55 12.27 1.63 -17.01
N THR A 56 12.27 0.58 -17.81
CA THR A 56 11.06 -0.15 -18.21
C THR A 56 10.89 -1.36 -17.29
N PRO A 57 9.72 -1.54 -16.66
CA PRO A 57 9.43 -2.72 -15.85
C PRO A 57 9.74 -4.02 -16.60
N VAL A 58 10.39 -4.98 -15.92
CA VAL A 58 10.79 -6.26 -16.52
C VAL A 58 9.59 -6.99 -17.16
N MET A 59 8.40 -6.86 -16.57
CA MET A 59 7.15 -7.42 -17.11
C MET A 59 6.76 -6.82 -18.46
N GLU A 60 6.87 -5.51 -18.64
CA GLU A 60 6.58 -4.85 -19.92
C GLU A 60 7.61 -5.26 -20.99
N THR A 61 8.88 -5.37 -20.61
CA THR A 61 9.95 -5.89 -21.48
C THR A 61 9.70 -7.34 -21.89
N PHE A 62 9.16 -8.18 -21.00
CA PHE A 62 8.82 -9.58 -21.29
C PHE A 62 7.58 -9.73 -22.18
N ILE A 63 6.59 -8.87 -22.00
CA ILE A 63 5.30 -8.93 -22.72
C ILE A 63 5.35 -8.10 -24.01
N GLN A 64 6.42 -7.33 -24.24
CA GLN A 64 6.64 -6.45 -25.40
C GLN A 64 5.49 -5.44 -25.60
N GLY A 65 4.94 -4.94 -24.50
CA GLY A 65 3.84 -3.99 -24.49
C GLY A 65 3.53 -3.50 -23.09
N GLU A 66 2.82 -2.39 -23.00
CA GLU A 66 2.38 -1.82 -21.72
C GLU A 66 1.41 -2.76 -21.02
N LEU A 67 1.58 -2.90 -19.71
CA LEU A 67 0.67 -3.71 -18.92
C LEU A 67 -0.67 -2.99 -18.80
N PRO A 68 -1.81 -3.65 -19.06
CA PRO A 68 -3.10 -3.02 -18.82
C PRO A 68 -3.19 -2.62 -17.34
N GLY A 69 -3.59 -1.38 -17.04
CA GLY A 69 -3.65 -0.88 -15.66
C GLY A 69 -4.51 -1.73 -14.72
N GLU A 70 -5.50 -2.46 -15.26
CA GLU A 70 -6.27 -3.46 -14.50
C GLU A 70 -5.41 -4.63 -14.02
N VAL A 71 -4.50 -5.13 -14.87
CA VAL A 71 -3.59 -6.22 -14.55
C VAL A 71 -2.51 -5.76 -13.57
N GLU A 72 -2.01 -4.54 -13.73
CA GLU A 72 -1.08 -3.92 -12.78
C GLU A 72 -1.71 -3.84 -11.37
N SER A 73 -2.92 -3.29 -11.28
CA SER A 73 -3.66 -3.19 -10.01
C SER A 73 -3.92 -4.56 -9.38
N LEU A 74 -4.26 -5.58 -10.19
CA LEU A 74 -4.43 -6.96 -9.72
C LEU A 74 -3.14 -7.54 -9.14
N LEU A 75 -2.00 -7.33 -9.79
CA LEU A 75 -0.70 -7.79 -9.29
C LEU A 75 -0.34 -7.10 -7.96
N PHE A 76 -0.58 -5.80 -7.84
CA PHE A 76 -0.42 -5.08 -6.56
C PHE A 76 -1.37 -5.62 -5.48
N CYS A 77 -2.60 -5.97 -5.83
CA CYS A 77 -3.57 -6.55 -4.90
C CYS A 77 -3.09 -7.92 -4.39
N VAL A 78 -2.59 -8.77 -5.28
CA VAL A 78 -2.04 -10.09 -4.92
C VAL A 78 -0.80 -9.94 -4.03
N GLN A 79 0.12 -9.04 -4.37
CA GLN A 79 1.29 -8.74 -3.53
C GLN A 79 0.88 -8.26 -2.14
N THR A 80 -0.11 -7.36 -2.07
CA THR A 80 -0.67 -6.87 -0.81
C THR A 80 -1.30 -8.00 0.00
N GLY A 81 -2.09 -8.86 -0.63
CA GLY A 81 -2.72 -10.02 0.02
C GLY A 81 -1.71 -10.99 0.61
N ILE A 82 -0.65 -11.31 -0.15
CA ILE A 82 0.45 -12.16 0.33
C ILE A 82 1.18 -11.49 1.49
N GLY A 83 1.55 -10.21 1.37
CA GLY A 83 2.25 -9.45 2.40
C GLY A 83 1.46 -9.37 3.71
N VAL A 84 0.17 -9.04 3.63
CA VAL A 84 -0.73 -9.00 4.80
C VAL A 84 -0.90 -10.38 5.41
N GLY A 85 -1.02 -11.43 4.59
CA GLY A 85 -1.14 -12.81 5.06
C GLY A 85 0.08 -13.25 5.89
N VAL A 86 1.29 -12.96 5.40
CA VAL A 86 2.54 -13.25 6.10
C VAL A 86 2.63 -12.47 7.42
N LEU A 87 2.34 -11.16 7.39
CA LEU A 87 2.36 -10.32 8.59
C LEU A 87 1.35 -10.78 9.65
N ALA A 88 0.12 -11.09 9.24
CA ALA A 88 -0.92 -11.58 10.12
C ALA A 88 -0.55 -12.92 10.76
N PHE A 89 0.07 -13.82 10.00
CA PHE A 89 0.55 -15.11 10.51
C PHE A 89 1.60 -14.92 11.61
N PHE A 90 2.62 -14.08 11.39
CA PHE A 90 3.66 -13.81 12.39
C PHE A 90 3.09 -13.14 13.65
N LEU A 91 2.24 -12.12 13.49
CA LEU A 91 1.57 -11.47 14.61
C LEU A 91 0.72 -12.47 15.41
N GLY A 92 -0.02 -13.34 14.73
CA GLY A 92 -0.79 -14.42 15.34
C GLY A 92 0.09 -15.36 16.17
N ARG A 93 1.22 -15.82 15.61
CA ARG A 93 2.18 -16.68 16.32
C ARG A 93 2.80 -16.00 17.52
N PHE A 94 3.10 -14.71 17.46
CA PHE A 94 3.62 -13.97 18.62
C PHE A 94 2.59 -13.85 19.75
N VAL A 95 1.33 -13.57 19.40
CA VAL A 95 0.23 -13.54 20.38
C VAL A 95 0.03 -14.92 21.02
N GLU A 96 0.09 -15.98 20.23
CA GLU A 96 -0.04 -17.36 20.71
C GLU A 96 1.12 -17.74 21.65
N ARG A 97 2.37 -17.50 21.24
CA ARG A 97 3.57 -17.77 22.06
C ARG A 97 3.47 -17.11 23.43
N LYS A 98 3.00 -15.86 23.49
CA LYS A 98 2.81 -15.14 24.75
C LYS A 98 1.79 -15.83 25.67
N LYS A 99 0.66 -16.30 25.12
CA LYS A 99 -0.35 -17.05 25.89
C LYS A 99 0.22 -18.33 26.51
N TRP A 100 1.03 -19.08 25.77
CA TRP A 100 1.66 -20.31 26.27
C TRP A 100 2.73 -20.03 27.34
N GLN A 101 3.52 -18.97 27.18
CA GLN A 101 4.51 -18.55 28.19
C GLN A 101 3.87 -18.06 29.50
N GLU A 102 2.68 -17.45 29.44
CA GLU A 102 1.93 -17.04 30.62
C GLU A 102 1.24 -18.21 31.34
N LYS A 103 0.86 -19.28 30.62
CA LYS A 103 0.26 -20.49 31.21
C LYS A 103 1.26 -21.48 31.83
N GLY A 104 2.51 -21.44 31.38
CA GLY A 104 3.59 -22.30 31.88
C GLY A 104 4.37 -21.73 33.08
N LYS A 105 3.98 -20.54 33.57
CA LYS A 105 4.43 -19.95 34.83
C LYS A 105 3.33 -20.08 35.88
#